data_AF-A0A3D5J395-F1
#
_entry.id   AF-A0A3D5J395-F1
#
_cell.length_a   1.000
_cell.length_b   1.000
_cell.length_c   1.000
_cell.angle_alpha   90.00
_cell.angle_beta   90.00
_cell.angle_gamma   90.00
#
_symmetry.space_group_name_H-M   'P 1'
#
loop_
_entity.id
_entity.type
_entity.pdbx_description
1 polymer ?
#
loop_
_entity_poly.entity_id
_entity_poly.type
_entity_poly.pdbx_seq_one_letter_code
_entity_poly.pdbx_strand_id
1 'polypeptide(L)'
;MKSNKGLTLIESLVCLVIIGIGFIAVNQLITFAVSSMDRSVERTKVNFLSEMVIEDMMGDANNASSYVFNEQCSHSAGGTSNLSDKQKNKWRKKFQAKNQIRILEKNVWKERKPRCLSGDGKRSYVDATTGRFIFKTSKGKRKKYLGVGFK
;
A
#
# COMPACT_ATOMS: atom_id res chain seq x y z
N MET A 1 -62.93 -4.29 16.23
CA MET A 1 -61.87 -3.37 16.72
C MET A 1 -60.60 -4.19 16.93
N LYS A 2 -59.57 -4.01 16.10
CA LYS A 2 -58.29 -4.75 16.24
C LYS A 2 -57.51 -4.15 17.42
N SER A 3 -57.19 -4.97 18.43
CA SER A 3 -56.37 -4.56 19.58
C SER A 3 -54.91 -4.46 19.12
N ASN A 4 -54.36 -3.24 19.11
CA ASN A 4 -52.93 -3.02 18.91
C ASN A 4 -52.22 -3.49 20.19
N LYS A 5 -51.68 -4.71 20.18
CA LYS A 5 -50.86 -5.22 21.28
C LYS A 5 -49.55 -4.41 21.31
N GLY A 6 -49.41 -3.54 22.31
CA GLY A 6 -48.15 -2.84 22.58
C GLY A 6 -47.11 -3.77 23.23
N LEU A 7 -45.84 -3.36 23.20
CA LEU A 7 -44.74 -4.05 23.89
C LEU A 7 -44.84 -3.82 25.40
N THR A 8 -44.65 -4.86 26.19
CA THR A 8 -44.58 -4.72 27.65
C THR A 8 -43.22 -4.18 28.09
N LEU A 9 -43.18 -3.52 29.25
CA LEU A 9 -41.97 -2.84 29.75
C LEU A 9 -40.80 -3.81 30.00
N ILE A 10 -41.10 -5.06 30.35
CA ILE A 10 -40.09 -6.10 30.56
C ILE A 10 -39.57 -6.67 29.22
N GLU A 11 -40.45 -6.77 28.22
CA GLU A 11 -40.13 -7.27 26.88
C GLU A 11 -39.24 -6.28 26.12
N SER A 12 -39.50 -4.97 26.27
CA SER A 12 -38.63 -3.93 25.71
C SER A 12 -37.26 -3.88 26.41
N LEU A 13 -37.21 -4.14 27.72
CA LEU A 13 -35.95 -4.21 28.48
C LEU A 13 -35.04 -5.34 27.99
N VAL A 14 -35.60 -6.54 27.81
CA VAL A 14 -34.83 -7.70 27.33
C VAL A 14 -34.36 -7.49 25.88
N CYS A 15 -35.22 -6.94 25.02
CA CYS A 15 -34.83 -6.59 23.64
C CYS A 15 -33.65 -5.61 23.60
N LEU A 16 -33.65 -4.59 24.48
CA LEU A 16 -32.58 -3.58 24.52
C LEU A 16 -31.24 -4.19 24.93
N VAL A 17 -31.23 -5.09 25.92
CA VAL A 17 -30.01 -5.80 26.35
C VAL A 17 -29.46 -6.68 25.22
N ILE A 18 -30.31 -7.43 24.52
CA ILE A 18 -29.88 -8.31 23.41
C ILE A 18 -29.26 -7.48 22.27
N ILE A 19 -29.91 -6.38 21.89
CA ILE A 19 -29.40 -5.48 20.85
C ILE A 19 -28.08 -4.83 21.29
N GLY A 20 -27.98 -4.42 22.57
CA GLY A 20 -26.76 -3.82 23.12
C GLY A 20 -25.53 -4.74 23.04
N ILE A 21 -25.69 -6.00 23.46
CA ILE A 21 -24.60 -7.00 23.39
C ILE A 21 -24.24 -7.30 21.93
N GLY A 22 -25.24 -7.49 21.07
CA GLY A 22 -25.03 -7.72 19.64
C GLY A 22 -24.29 -6.57 18.96
N PHE A 23 -24.64 -5.33 19.28
CA PHE A 23 -23.98 -4.15 18.74
C PHE A 23 -22.52 -4.05 19.14
N ILE A 24 -22.17 -4.36 20.40
CA ILE A 24 -20.79 -4.36 20.88
C ILE A 24 -19.97 -5.43 20.15
N ALA A 25 -20.52 -6.65 20.03
CA ALA A 25 -19.84 -7.75 19.33
C ALA A 25 -19.56 -7.42 17.86
N VAL A 26 -20.55 -6.86 17.15
CA VAL A 26 -20.39 -6.46 15.74
C VAL A 26 -19.34 -5.35 15.58
N ASN A 27 -19.33 -4.34 16.45
CA ASN A 27 -18.34 -3.27 16.38
C ASN A 27 -16.90 -3.75 16.60
N GLN A 28 -16.71 -4.75 17.47
CA GLN A 28 -15.40 -5.37 17.66
C GLN A 28 -14.94 -6.10 16.39
N LEU A 29 -15.83 -6.86 15.76
CA LEU A 29 -15.55 -7.55 14.49
C LEU A 29 -15.24 -6.56 13.37
N ILE A 30 -16.00 -5.46 13.26
CA ILE A 30 -15.74 -4.40 12.27
C ILE A 30 -14.34 -3.81 12.47
N THR A 31 -13.98 -3.49 13.72
CA THR A 31 -12.65 -2.92 14.03
C THR A 31 -11.53 -3.88 13.64
N PHE A 32 -11.69 -5.17 13.94
CA PHE A 32 -10.74 -6.20 13.52
C PHE A 32 -10.67 -6.30 11.98
N ALA A 33 -11.82 -6.36 11.30
CA ALA A 33 -11.91 -6.44 9.86
C ALA A 33 -11.20 -5.26 9.18
N VAL A 34 -11.45 -4.02 9.62
CA VAL A 34 -10.78 -2.83 9.08
C VAL A 34 -9.26 -2.92 9.25
N SER A 35 -8.78 -3.29 10.45
CA SER A 35 -7.34 -3.40 10.71
C SER A 35 -6.65 -4.49 9.88
N SER A 36 -7.35 -5.59 9.60
CA SER A 36 -6.85 -6.68 8.76
C SER A 36 -6.86 -6.31 7.27
N MET A 37 -7.90 -5.60 6.83
CA MET A 37 -8.03 -5.08 5.48
C MET A 37 -6.92 -4.07 5.18
N ASP A 38 -6.64 -3.13 6.09
CA ASP A 38 -5.55 -2.16 5.95
C ASP A 38 -4.20 -2.85 5.70
N ARG A 39 -3.90 -3.91 6.45
CA ARG A 39 -2.65 -4.70 6.26
C ARG A 39 -2.64 -5.45 4.94
N SER A 40 -3.78 -5.97 4.49
CA SER A 40 -3.90 -6.65 3.21
C SER A 40 -3.68 -5.69 2.04
N VAL A 41 -4.33 -4.53 2.07
CA VAL A 41 -4.18 -3.47 1.08
C VAL A 41 -2.73 -2.99 0.99
N GLU A 42 -2.05 -2.82 2.13
CA GLU A 42 -0.61 -2.51 2.15
C GLU A 42 0.22 -3.57 1.42
N ARG A 43 -0.06 -4.87 1.62
CA ARG A 43 0.67 -5.97 0.97
C ARG A 43 0.40 -6.03 -0.53
N THR A 44 -0.86 -5.90 -0.94
CA THR A 44 -1.27 -5.91 -2.36
C THR A 44 -0.64 -4.75 -3.11
N LYS A 45 -0.66 -3.55 -2.51
CA LYS A 45 0.00 -2.37 -3.08
C LYS A 45 1.49 -2.61 -3.29
N VAL A 46 2.18 -3.15 -2.28
CA VAL A 46 3.61 -3.46 -2.41
C VAL A 46 3.83 -4.54 -3.47
N ASN A 47 2.96 -5.55 -3.58
CA ASN A 47 3.06 -6.60 -4.61
C ASN A 47 2.97 -6.04 -6.03
N PHE A 48 1.95 -5.24 -6.29
CA PHE A 48 1.76 -4.59 -7.60
C PHE A 48 2.94 -3.67 -7.96
N LEU A 49 3.44 -2.91 -6.98
CA LEU A 49 4.60 -2.03 -7.19
C LEU A 49 5.89 -2.80 -7.47
N SER A 50 6.11 -3.92 -6.80
CA SER A 50 7.28 -4.76 -7.06
C SER A 50 7.18 -5.51 -8.38
N GLU A 51 6.01 -6.02 -8.74
CA GLU A 51 5.79 -6.71 -10.02
C GLU A 51 6.03 -5.77 -11.19
N MET A 52 5.54 -4.52 -11.11
CA MET A 52 5.79 -3.53 -12.16
C MET A 52 7.27 -3.23 -12.38
N VAL A 53 8.08 -3.14 -11.31
CA VAL A 53 9.52 -2.91 -11.43
C VAL A 53 10.18 -4.11 -12.10
N ILE A 54 9.79 -5.31 -11.70
CA ILE A 54 10.32 -6.55 -12.21
C ILE A 54 9.91 -6.78 -13.68
N GLU A 55 8.66 -6.47 -14.05
CA GLU A 55 8.15 -6.52 -15.43
C GLU A 55 8.93 -5.55 -16.33
N ASP A 56 9.09 -4.30 -15.88
CA ASP A 56 9.88 -3.27 -16.59
C ASP A 56 11.36 -3.75 -16.75
N MET A 57 11.93 -4.49 -15.78
CA MET A 57 13.27 -5.10 -15.89
C MET A 57 13.33 -6.32 -16.82
N MET A 58 12.30 -7.17 -16.84
CA MET A 58 12.24 -8.33 -17.74
C MET A 58 12.01 -7.92 -19.19
N GLY A 59 11.27 -6.84 -19.43
CA GLY A 59 11.07 -6.27 -20.75
C GLY A 59 12.35 -5.78 -21.42
N ASP A 60 13.42 -5.56 -20.64
CA ASP A 60 14.73 -5.13 -21.11
C ASP A 60 15.86 -5.95 -20.45
N ALA A 61 15.74 -7.29 -20.55
CA ALA A 61 16.69 -8.22 -19.94
C ALA A 61 18.14 -8.02 -20.40
N ASN A 62 18.34 -7.61 -21.66
CA ASN A 62 19.67 -7.36 -22.24
C ASN A 62 20.38 -6.17 -21.58
N ASN A 63 19.64 -5.19 -21.08
CA ASN A 63 20.17 -4.00 -20.40
C ASN A 63 19.78 -3.96 -18.92
N ALA A 64 19.49 -5.14 -18.33
CA ALA A 64 19.01 -5.27 -16.96
C ALA A 64 19.95 -4.58 -15.95
N SER A 65 21.27 -4.61 -16.18
CA SER A 65 22.27 -3.96 -15.33
C SER A 65 22.06 -2.44 -15.17
N SER A 66 21.46 -1.78 -16.17
CA SER A 66 21.12 -0.36 -16.10
C SER A 66 19.94 -0.05 -15.17
N TYR A 67 19.19 -1.06 -14.72
CA TYR A 67 18.01 -0.91 -13.85
C TYR A 67 18.32 -0.94 -12.35
N VAL A 68 19.60 -0.83 -11.96
CA VAL A 68 19.98 -0.65 -10.56
C VAL A 68 19.37 0.64 -10.02
N PHE A 69 18.63 0.50 -8.93
CA PHE A 69 17.82 1.52 -8.29
C PHE A 69 18.08 1.43 -6.78
N ASN A 70 18.45 2.52 -6.14
CA ASN A 70 18.62 2.55 -4.69
C ASN A 70 18.14 3.89 -4.17
N GLU A 71 17.02 3.85 -3.45
CA GLU A 71 16.31 5.08 -3.13
C GLU A 71 15.58 4.98 -1.80
N GLN A 72 15.72 6.02 -0.98
CA GLN A 72 15.21 6.07 0.40
C GLN A 72 13.87 6.84 0.48
N CYS A 73 13.73 7.83 1.36
CA CYS A 73 12.51 8.64 1.46
C CYS A 73 12.56 9.93 0.64
N SER A 74 13.77 10.40 0.33
CA SER A 74 14.03 11.58 -0.49
C SER A 74 14.45 11.13 -1.88
N HIS A 75 13.79 11.66 -2.91
CA HIS A 75 14.08 11.33 -4.29
C HIS A 75 14.02 12.59 -5.16
N SER A 76 15.11 12.86 -5.88
CA SER A 76 15.15 13.78 -7.02
C SER A 76 14.72 13.05 -8.30
N ALA A 77 14.45 13.75 -9.40
CA ALA A 77 14.38 13.08 -10.70
C ALA A 77 15.79 12.69 -11.15
N GLY A 78 15.97 11.48 -11.67
CA GLY A 78 17.22 11.08 -12.31
C GLY A 78 17.32 11.61 -13.74
N GLY A 79 18.34 11.16 -14.49
CA GLY A 79 18.48 11.47 -15.92
C GLY A 79 17.25 11.08 -16.75
N THR A 80 17.15 11.60 -17.97
CA THR A 80 16.04 11.30 -18.90
C THR A 80 16.51 10.73 -20.24
N SER A 81 17.83 10.54 -20.37
CA SER A 81 18.49 10.20 -21.62
C SER A 81 18.21 8.77 -22.04
N ASN A 82 18.25 7.82 -21.10
CA ASN A 82 18.05 6.40 -21.39
C ASN A 82 16.64 5.92 -21.05
N LEU A 83 16.23 4.82 -21.69
CA LEU A 83 14.95 4.16 -21.44
C LEU A 83 14.85 3.70 -19.97
N SER A 84 15.95 3.17 -19.42
CA SER A 84 16.05 2.78 -18.01
C SER A 84 15.87 3.95 -17.05
N ASP A 85 16.41 5.13 -17.36
CA ASP A 85 16.23 6.31 -16.51
C ASP A 85 14.79 6.85 -16.55
N LYS A 86 14.13 6.79 -17.71
CA LYS A 86 12.70 7.12 -17.85
C LYS A 86 11.84 6.16 -17.02
N GLN A 87 12.14 4.86 -17.04
CA GLN A 87 11.43 3.87 -16.25
C GLN A 87 11.66 4.06 -14.74
N LYS A 88 12.90 4.32 -14.30
CA LYS A 88 13.18 4.68 -12.89
C LYS A 88 12.39 5.91 -12.46
N ASN A 89 12.30 6.95 -13.30
CA ASN A 89 11.50 8.14 -13.01
C ASN A 89 9.98 7.84 -12.95
N LYS A 90 9.47 6.93 -13.79
CA LYS A 90 8.09 6.41 -13.71
C LYS A 90 7.86 5.70 -12.36
N TRP A 91 8.78 4.86 -11.91
CA TRP A 91 8.71 4.20 -10.60
C TRP A 91 8.68 5.21 -9.46
N ARG A 92 9.57 6.23 -9.47
CA ARG A 92 9.58 7.32 -8.47
C ARG A 92 8.22 8.00 -8.36
N LYS A 93 7.60 8.36 -9.49
CA LYS A 93 6.27 8.99 -9.52
C LYS A 93 5.20 8.09 -8.89
N LYS A 94 5.19 6.80 -9.25
CA LYS A 94 4.22 5.84 -8.69
C LYS A 94 4.45 5.58 -7.20
N PHE A 95 5.70 5.49 -6.77
CA PHE A 95 6.03 5.33 -5.34
C PHE A 95 5.64 6.52 -4.48
N GLN A 96 5.69 7.73 -5.04
CA GLN A 96 5.26 8.95 -4.35
C GLN A 96 3.75 9.17 -4.44
N ALA A 97 3.01 8.32 -5.17
CA ALA A 97 1.60 8.51 -5.46
C ALA A 97 1.29 9.94 -5.97
N LYS A 98 2.22 10.53 -6.75
CA LYS A 98 2.06 11.89 -7.27
C LYS A 98 0.75 11.99 -8.05
N ASN A 99 0.02 13.09 -7.85
CA ASN A 99 -1.28 13.35 -8.48
C ASN A 99 -2.39 12.30 -8.23
N GLN A 100 -2.22 11.34 -7.32
CA GLN A 100 -3.26 10.34 -7.05
C GLN A 100 -4.29 10.84 -6.05
N ILE A 101 -3.85 11.52 -4.99
CA ILE A 101 -4.71 12.01 -3.92
C ILE A 101 -4.26 13.41 -3.53
N ARG A 102 -5.17 14.39 -3.64
CA ARG A 102 -4.98 15.75 -3.14
C ARG A 102 -5.85 15.91 -1.90
N ILE A 103 -5.26 16.37 -0.80
CA ILE A 103 -5.97 16.69 0.43
C ILE A 103 -5.97 18.21 0.57
N LEU A 104 -7.14 18.75 0.92
CA LEU A 104 -7.29 20.14 1.30
C LEU A 104 -6.68 20.32 2.69
N GLU A 105 -5.52 20.95 2.75
CA GLU A 105 -4.85 21.27 4.01
C GLU A 105 -4.68 22.79 4.09
N LYS A 106 -5.32 23.43 5.09
CA LYS A 106 -5.30 24.89 5.29
C LYS A 106 -5.69 25.68 4.03
N ASN A 107 -6.82 25.33 3.41
CA ASN A 107 -7.34 25.95 2.16
C ASN A 107 -6.43 25.82 0.92
N VAL A 108 -5.39 24.96 0.98
CA VAL A 108 -4.50 24.67 -0.14
C VAL A 108 -4.55 23.18 -0.47
N TRP A 109 -4.74 22.85 -1.74
CA TRP A 109 -4.68 21.48 -2.24
C TRP A 109 -3.25 20.97 -2.24
N LYS A 110 -2.91 20.11 -1.28
CA LYS A 110 -1.60 19.46 -1.20
C LYS A 110 -1.69 17.99 -1.59
N GLU A 111 -0.67 17.50 -2.28
CA GLU A 111 -0.56 16.09 -2.59
C GLU A 111 -0.29 15.28 -1.32
N ARG A 112 -1.06 14.20 -1.14
CA ARG A 112 -0.85 13.27 -0.04
C ARG A 112 0.39 12.42 -0.33
N LYS A 113 1.52 12.80 0.23
CA LYS A 113 2.72 11.94 0.20
C LYS A 113 2.51 10.72 1.11
N PRO A 114 2.83 9.51 0.64
CA PRO A 114 2.82 8.33 1.51
C PRO A 114 3.81 8.51 2.66
N ARG A 115 3.47 7.98 3.84
CA ARG A 115 4.35 8.01 5.01
C ARG A 115 5.66 7.31 4.65
N CYS A 116 6.78 7.98 4.89
CA CYS A 116 8.11 7.42 4.73
C CYS A 116 8.92 7.69 5.98
N LEU A 117 9.43 6.63 6.61
CA LEU A 117 10.19 6.70 7.85
C LEU A 117 11.69 6.49 7.58
N SER A 118 12.54 7.08 8.40
CA SER A 118 13.99 6.83 8.32
C SER A 118 14.28 5.33 8.48
N GLY A 119 14.87 4.72 7.46
CA GLY A 119 15.07 3.26 7.34
C GLY A 119 14.23 2.57 6.26
N ASP A 120 13.20 3.23 5.75
CA ASP A 120 12.46 2.78 4.57
C ASP A 120 13.28 3.03 3.30
N GLY A 121 13.17 2.11 2.34
CA GLY A 121 13.94 2.20 1.13
C GLY A 121 13.56 1.13 0.12
N LYS A 122 13.82 1.43 -1.14
CA LYS A 122 13.53 0.59 -2.29
C LYS A 122 14.85 0.38 -3.03
N ARG A 123 15.21 -0.89 -3.23
CA ARG A 123 16.46 -1.27 -3.88
C ARG A 123 16.20 -2.32 -4.93
N SER A 124 16.63 -2.09 -6.17
CA SER A 124 16.84 -3.18 -7.11
C SER A 124 18.31 -3.58 -7.09
N TYR A 125 18.55 -4.88 -7.17
CA TYR A 125 19.83 -5.50 -7.40
C TYR A 125 19.71 -6.29 -8.69
N VAL A 126 20.70 -6.16 -9.57
CA VAL A 126 20.68 -6.84 -10.85
C VAL A 126 22.01 -7.54 -11.04
N ASP A 127 21.93 -8.80 -11.39
CA ASP A 127 23.02 -9.67 -11.79
C ASP A 127 22.76 -10.19 -13.20
N ALA A 128 23.78 -10.74 -13.87
CA ALA A 128 23.74 -11.14 -15.28
C ALA A 128 22.57 -12.09 -15.60
N THR A 129 22.15 -12.90 -14.63
CA THR A 129 21.07 -13.89 -14.78
C THR A 129 19.91 -13.67 -13.80
N THR A 130 19.96 -12.66 -12.91
CA THR A 130 18.88 -12.45 -11.94
C THR A 130 18.61 -10.97 -11.64
N GLY A 131 17.33 -10.59 -11.63
CA GLY A 131 16.86 -9.30 -11.16
C GLY A 131 16.18 -9.46 -9.80
N ARG A 132 16.55 -8.68 -8.79
CA ARG A 132 15.94 -8.71 -7.45
C ARG A 132 15.49 -7.31 -7.06
N PHE A 133 14.30 -7.19 -6.49
CA PHE A 133 13.77 -5.95 -5.93
C PHE A 133 13.40 -6.12 -4.46
N ILE A 134 13.91 -5.20 -3.64
CA ILE A 134 13.78 -5.18 -2.19
C ILE A 134 13.00 -3.93 -1.80
N PHE A 135 11.84 -4.14 -1.20
CA PHE A 135 11.00 -3.07 -0.69
C PHE A 135 11.00 -3.11 0.85
N LYS A 136 11.56 -2.08 1.49
CA LYS A 136 11.65 -1.94 2.94
C LYS A 136 10.64 -0.91 3.45
N THR A 137 9.81 -1.30 4.41
CA THR A 137 8.83 -0.44 5.08
C THR A 137 8.90 -0.57 6.60
N SER A 138 8.27 0.38 7.31
CA SER A 138 8.20 0.40 8.77
C SER A 138 9.59 0.46 9.43
N LYS A 139 10.40 1.47 9.05
CA LYS A 139 11.78 1.65 9.53
C LYS A 139 12.68 0.45 9.20
N GLY A 140 12.41 -0.21 8.09
CA GLY A 140 13.15 -1.40 7.65
C GLY A 140 12.83 -2.72 8.37
N LYS A 141 11.84 -2.73 9.27
CA LYS A 141 11.38 -3.97 9.95
C LYS A 141 10.63 -4.91 9.01
N ARG A 142 9.88 -4.35 8.06
CA ARG A 142 9.17 -5.14 7.03
C ARG A 142 9.98 -5.08 5.75
N LYS A 143 10.39 -6.24 5.24
CA LYS A 143 11.14 -6.37 3.99
C LYS A 143 10.38 -7.30 3.07
N LYS A 144 10.18 -6.89 1.83
CA LYS A 144 9.68 -7.76 0.77
C LYS A 144 10.76 -7.91 -0.29
N TYR A 145 10.89 -9.12 -0.79
CA TYR A 145 11.84 -9.50 -1.83
C TYR A 145 11.03 -10.07 -2.99
N LEU A 146 11.21 -9.52 -4.18
CA LEU A 146 10.84 -10.18 -5.43
C LEU A 146 12.10 -10.44 -6.22
N GLY A 147 12.18 -11.59 -6.86
CA GLY A 147 13.31 -11.96 -7.71
C GLY A 147 12.82 -12.65 -8.96
N VAL A 148 13.52 -12.42 -10.06
CA VAL A 148 13.33 -13.09 -11.35
C VAL A 148 14.67 -13.55 -11.89
N GLY A 149 14.65 -14.69 -12.58
CA GLY A 149 15.79 -15.16 -13.37
C GLY A 149 15.61 -14.73 -14.82
N PHE A 150 16.67 -14.19 -15.42
CA PHE A 150 16.79 -13.99 -16.85
C PHE A 150 17.42 -15.26 -17.44
N LYS A 151 16.83 -15.81 -18.50
CA LYS A 151 17.32 -16.98 -19.22
C LYS A 151 17.60 -16.60 -20.67
#